data_AF-A0AAN7K0B4-F1
#
_entry.id   AF-A0AAN7K0B4-F1
#
_cell.length_a   1.000
_cell.length_b   1.000
_cell.length_c   1.000
_cell.angle_alpha   90.00
_cell.angle_beta   90.00
_cell.angle_gamma   90.00
#
_symmetry.space_group_name_H-M   'P 1'
#
loop_
_entity.id
_entity.type
_entity.pdbx_description
1 polymer ?
#
loop_
_entity_poly.entity_id
_entity_poly.type
_entity_poly.pdbx_seq_one_letter_code
_entity_poly.pdbx_strand_id
1 'polypeptide(L)'
;MFYHAFDGYMERALPQDELRPMSCTGDDTLGSYALNLVLAGDLDPAIQTHSAFISTWKRYGFTPEGFNLVILIVQPGQRSYLLRPELIEISYWLFKSTWDPWCWIIAINIFVWYLDAGPDTVASLQYGASCPCGYCHTYDVETHNQEDHMESFFLAETVKYLWLLFDLAVGSGNLVENGPYKLV
;
A
#
# COMPACT_ATOMS: atom_id res chain seq x y z
N MET A 1 -14.25 5.84 -17.77
CA MET A 1 -12.99 6.38 -17.23
C MET A 1 -12.33 5.37 -16.30
N PHE A 2 -12.92 5.05 -15.13
CA PHE A 2 -12.36 4.06 -14.20
C PHE A 2 -12.19 2.66 -14.81
N TYR A 3 -13.24 2.06 -15.38
CA TYR A 3 -13.12 0.75 -16.04
C TYR A 3 -12.14 0.78 -17.20
N HIS A 4 -12.12 1.85 -18.01
CA HIS A 4 -11.15 1.97 -19.10
C HIS A 4 -9.69 2.01 -18.62
N ALA A 5 -9.41 2.68 -17.50
CA ALA A 5 -8.08 2.71 -16.90
C ALA A 5 -7.73 1.36 -16.22
N PHE A 6 -8.69 0.78 -15.50
CA PHE A 6 -8.53 -0.50 -14.81
C PHE A 6 -8.36 -1.67 -15.77
N ASP A 7 -9.24 -1.83 -16.75
CA ASP A 7 -9.17 -2.88 -17.77
C ASP A 7 -7.90 -2.70 -18.62
N GLY A 8 -7.54 -1.46 -18.96
CA GLY A 8 -6.29 -1.14 -19.65
C GLY A 8 -5.04 -1.57 -18.86
N TYR A 9 -5.06 -1.41 -17.53
CA TYR A 9 -4.00 -1.89 -16.65
C TYR A 9 -3.97 -3.42 -16.59
N MET A 10 -5.12 -4.05 -16.31
CA MET A 10 -5.24 -5.50 -16.20
C MET A 10 -4.85 -6.24 -17.49
N GLU A 11 -5.15 -5.67 -18.66
CA GLU A 11 -4.84 -6.28 -19.95
C GLU A 11 -3.41 -6.03 -20.42
N ARG A 12 -2.82 -4.87 -20.11
CA ARG A 12 -1.60 -4.40 -20.79
C ARG A 12 -0.44 -4.07 -19.87
N ALA A 13 -0.70 -3.86 -18.60
CA ALA A 13 0.31 -3.58 -17.60
C ALA A 13 0.54 -4.75 -16.66
N LEU A 14 -0.45 -5.59 -16.34
CA LEU A 14 -0.20 -6.75 -15.49
C LEU A 14 0.73 -7.76 -16.18
N PRO A 15 1.81 -8.29 -15.53
CA PRO A 15 2.21 -8.18 -14.12
C PRO A 15 3.33 -7.14 -13.83
N GLN A 16 3.36 -6.03 -14.55
CA GLN A 16 4.25 -4.88 -14.32
C GLN A 16 3.54 -3.81 -13.48
N ASP A 17 4.32 -3.01 -12.75
CA ASP A 17 3.82 -2.03 -11.78
C ASP A 17 3.02 -0.86 -12.41
N GLU A 18 3.44 -0.36 -13.57
CA GLU A 18 2.85 0.80 -14.23
C GLU A 18 2.30 0.51 -15.63
N LEU A 19 1.18 1.14 -16.00
CA LEU A 19 0.71 1.18 -17.39
C LEU A 19 1.31 2.39 -18.11
N ARG A 20 2.00 2.16 -19.24
CA ARG A 20 2.32 3.23 -20.20
C ARG A 20 1.21 3.35 -21.24
N PRO A 21 0.25 4.29 -21.08
CA PRO A 21 -0.97 4.31 -21.90
C PRO A 21 -0.72 4.65 -23.37
N MET A 22 0.35 5.39 -23.67
CA MET A 22 0.71 5.77 -25.04
C MET A 22 1.34 4.62 -25.83
N SER A 23 2.16 3.78 -25.19
CA SER A 23 2.79 2.61 -25.82
C SER A 23 1.99 1.33 -25.62
N CYS A 24 0.98 1.34 -24.75
CA CYS A 24 0.16 0.18 -24.40
C CYS A 24 0.98 -1.00 -23.86
N THR A 25 2.02 -0.69 -23.08
CA THR A 25 2.92 -1.65 -22.45
C THR A 25 2.97 -1.40 -20.95
N GLY A 26 3.23 -2.45 -20.17
CA GLY A 26 3.63 -2.31 -18.78
C GLY A 26 5.06 -1.81 -18.63
N ASP A 27 5.35 -1.16 -17.52
CA ASP A 27 6.70 -0.82 -17.08
C ASP A 27 6.84 -1.16 -15.61
N ASP A 28 8.02 -1.61 -15.21
CA ASP A 28 8.30 -2.05 -13.84
C ASP A 28 9.31 -1.07 -13.25
N THR A 29 8.81 0.09 -12.84
CA THR A 29 9.63 1.19 -12.33
C THR A 29 9.99 0.96 -10.86
N LEU A 30 9.13 0.27 -10.09
CA LEU A 30 9.32 -0.03 -8.67
C LEU A 30 8.69 -1.36 -8.22
N GLY A 31 9.14 -1.83 -7.05
CA GLY A 31 8.99 -3.19 -6.55
C GLY A 31 7.60 -3.55 -6.01
N SER A 32 6.53 -3.36 -6.77
CA SER A 32 5.20 -3.90 -6.43
C SER A 32 5.04 -5.39 -6.80
N TYR A 33 6.15 -6.15 -6.73
CA TYR A 33 6.17 -7.61 -6.93
C TYR A 33 5.10 -8.31 -6.11
N ALA A 34 4.88 -7.86 -4.87
CA ALA A 34 3.84 -8.42 -4.01
C ALA A 34 2.43 -8.10 -4.51
N LEU A 35 2.16 -6.92 -5.08
CA LEU A 35 0.85 -6.62 -5.66
C LEU A 35 0.57 -7.52 -6.86
N ASN A 36 1.57 -7.69 -7.73
CA ASN A 36 1.47 -8.58 -8.89
C ASN A 36 1.18 -10.02 -8.48
N LEU A 37 1.78 -10.51 -7.40
CA LEU A 37 1.48 -11.84 -6.83
C LEU A 37 0.02 -11.93 -6.35
N VAL A 38 -0.50 -10.90 -5.66
CA VAL A 38 -1.90 -10.87 -5.23
C VAL A 38 -2.85 -10.90 -6.43
N LEU A 39 -2.60 -10.08 -7.44
CA LEU A 39 -3.44 -9.99 -8.64
C LEU A 39 -3.35 -11.26 -9.50
N ALA A 40 -2.21 -11.95 -9.49
CA ALA A 40 -2.04 -13.26 -10.11
C ALA A 40 -2.72 -14.41 -9.32
N GLY A 41 -3.21 -14.15 -8.12
CA GLY A 41 -3.85 -15.13 -7.24
C GLY A 41 -2.89 -15.96 -6.39
N ASP A 42 -1.59 -15.63 -6.39
CA ASP A 42 -0.58 -16.30 -5.57
C ASP A 42 -0.40 -15.58 -4.22
N LEU A 43 -1.28 -15.91 -3.27
CA LEU A 43 -1.41 -15.16 -2.02
C LEU A 43 -0.31 -15.48 -1.00
N ASP A 44 0.18 -16.72 -0.95
CA ASP A 44 1.18 -17.13 0.04
C ASP A 44 2.51 -16.36 -0.06
N PRO A 45 3.15 -16.22 -1.23
CA PRO A 45 4.35 -15.42 -1.36
C PRO A 45 4.07 -13.92 -1.18
N ALA A 46 2.90 -13.44 -1.60
CA ALA A 46 2.49 -12.06 -1.37
C ALA A 46 2.39 -11.72 0.13
N ILE A 47 1.81 -12.61 0.93
CA ILE A 47 1.72 -12.45 2.40
C ILE A 47 3.11 -12.44 3.03
N GLN A 48 4.01 -13.32 2.59
CA GLN A 48 5.38 -13.35 3.13
C GLN A 48 6.12 -12.05 2.85
N THR A 49 6.10 -11.58 1.61
CA THR A 49 6.71 -10.31 1.21
C THR A 49 6.10 -9.15 1.97
N HIS A 50 4.77 -9.09 2.07
CA HIS A 50 4.06 -8.07 2.82
C HIS A 50 4.47 -8.05 4.30
N SER A 51 4.57 -9.22 4.94
CA SER A 51 5.01 -9.34 6.34
C SER A 51 6.42 -8.77 6.57
N ALA A 52 7.32 -8.94 5.59
CA ALA A 52 8.67 -8.42 5.65
C ALA A 52 8.69 -6.88 5.59
N PHE A 53 7.87 -6.27 4.73
CA PHE A 53 7.70 -4.81 4.69
C PHE A 53 7.10 -4.27 6.00
N ILE A 54 6.09 -4.94 6.56
CA ILE A 54 5.50 -4.55 7.85
C ILE A 54 6.53 -4.64 8.97
N SER A 55 7.39 -5.66 8.98
CA SER A 55 8.47 -5.76 9.97
C SER A 55 9.46 -4.59 9.88
N THR A 56 9.73 -4.09 8.67
CA THR A 56 10.58 -2.93 8.43
C THR A 56 9.89 -1.65 8.90
N TRP A 57 8.59 -1.50 8.60
CA TRP A 57 7.78 -0.39 9.06
C TRP A 57 7.71 -0.33 10.59
N LYS A 58 7.49 -1.45 11.28
CA LYS A 58 7.49 -1.50 12.74
C LYS A 58 8.84 -1.09 13.36
N ARG A 59 9.94 -1.27 12.63
CA ARG A 59 11.29 -0.92 13.12
C ARG A 59 11.64 0.56 12.92
N TYR A 60 11.33 1.11 11.75
CA TYR A 60 11.77 2.45 11.34
C TYR A 60 10.62 3.46 11.24
N GLY A 61 9.38 3.04 11.42
CA GLY A 61 8.18 3.85 11.20
C GLY A 61 7.83 4.08 9.72
N PHE A 62 8.75 3.82 8.79
CA PHE A 62 8.59 3.98 7.34
C PHE A 62 9.39 2.91 6.59
N THR A 63 9.01 2.62 5.35
CA THR A 63 9.77 1.74 4.45
C THR A 63 10.79 2.55 3.65
N PRO A 64 12.10 2.31 3.77
CA PRO A 64 13.08 3.00 2.94
C PRO A 64 13.02 2.51 1.48
N GLU A 65 13.44 3.36 0.54
CA GLU A 65 13.53 3.02 -0.90
C GLU A 65 14.32 1.73 -1.20
N GLY A 66 15.35 1.46 -0.40
CA GLY A 66 16.21 0.30 -0.59
C GLY A 66 16.43 -0.40 0.72
N PHE A 67 15.87 -1.61 0.86
CA PHE A 67 16.07 -2.44 2.03
C PHE A 67 16.62 -3.81 1.64
N ASN A 68 17.67 -4.25 2.31
CA ASN A 68 18.20 -5.59 2.12
C ASN A 68 17.54 -6.55 3.13
N LEU A 69 16.64 -7.41 2.65
CA LEU A 69 15.91 -8.39 3.47
C LEU A 69 16.81 -9.46 4.11
N VAL A 70 17.98 -9.76 3.53
CA VAL A 70 18.89 -10.79 4.04
C VAL A 70 19.69 -10.26 5.23
N ILE A 71 20.15 -9.01 5.15
CA ILE A 71 21.03 -8.39 6.15
C ILE A 71 20.23 -7.48 7.10
N LEU A 72 18.97 -7.19 6.77
CA LEU A 72 18.06 -6.32 7.52
C LEU A 72 18.62 -4.90 7.74
N ILE A 73 19.28 -4.37 6.71
CA ILE A 73 19.86 -3.03 6.68
C ILE A 73 19.32 -2.23 5.51
N VAL A 74 19.26 -0.91 5.70
CA VAL A 74 18.92 0.05 4.66
C VAL A 74 20.10 0.21 3.71
N GLN A 75 19.83 0.20 2.40
CA GLN A 75 20.88 0.38 1.40
C GLN A 75 21.44 1.81 1.45
N PRO A 76 22.77 1.98 1.37
CA PRO A 76 23.38 3.30 1.36
C PRO A 76 22.87 4.13 0.17
N GLY A 77 22.30 5.30 0.45
CA GLY A 77 21.75 6.20 -0.58
C GLY A 77 20.26 5.99 -0.89
N GLN A 78 19.62 4.97 -0.30
CA GLN A 78 18.18 4.70 -0.45
C GLN A 78 17.47 4.68 0.90
N ARG A 79 17.79 5.65 1.76
CA ARG A 79 17.21 5.80 3.11
C ARG A 79 15.93 6.62 3.15
N SER A 80 15.60 7.29 2.06
CA SER A 80 14.42 8.14 1.99
C SER A 80 13.14 7.30 1.90
N TYR A 81 12.04 7.89 2.31
CA TYR A 81 10.69 7.41 2.09
C TYR A 81 9.85 8.53 1.47
N LEU A 82 9.43 8.32 0.23
CA LEU A 82 8.75 9.32 -0.59
C LEU A 82 7.20 9.24 -0.49
N LEU A 83 6.66 8.85 0.67
CA LEU A 83 5.21 8.70 0.90
C LEU A 83 4.53 7.69 -0.04
N ARG A 84 5.31 6.69 -0.43
CA ARG A 84 5.04 5.62 -1.37
C ARG A 84 3.78 4.79 -1.01
N PRO A 85 2.84 4.56 -1.96
CA PRO A 85 1.55 3.90 -1.71
C PRO A 85 1.61 2.37 -1.61
N GLU A 86 2.65 1.73 -2.14
CA GLU A 86 2.74 0.32 -2.47
C GLU A 86 2.40 -0.59 -1.27
N LEU A 87 2.91 -0.26 -0.08
CA LEU A 87 2.64 -1.04 1.12
C LEU A 87 1.14 -1.05 1.47
N ILE A 88 0.48 0.10 1.40
CA ILE A 88 -0.94 0.24 1.74
C ILE A 88 -1.81 -0.34 0.62
N GLU A 89 -1.38 -0.19 -0.64
CA GLU A 89 -2.04 -0.78 -1.80
C GLU A 89 -2.07 -2.31 -1.74
N ILE A 90 -0.91 -2.94 -1.53
CA ILE A 90 -0.82 -4.39 -1.37
C ILE A 90 -1.68 -4.85 -0.18
N SER A 91 -1.66 -4.10 0.92
CA SER A 91 -2.50 -4.38 2.09
C SER A 91 -3.99 -4.36 1.74
N TYR A 92 -4.43 -3.38 0.96
CA TYR A 92 -5.82 -3.28 0.50
C TYR A 92 -6.21 -4.47 -0.38
N TRP A 93 -5.39 -4.84 -1.36
CA TRP A 93 -5.69 -5.95 -2.25
C TRP A 93 -5.62 -7.32 -1.56
N LEU A 94 -4.66 -7.51 -0.65
CA LEU A 94 -4.64 -8.68 0.24
C LEU A 94 -5.90 -8.74 1.08
N PHE A 95 -6.36 -7.61 1.63
CA PHE A 95 -7.60 -7.60 2.41
C PHE A 95 -8.82 -7.90 1.54
N LYS A 96 -8.96 -7.23 0.39
CA LYS A 96 -10.09 -7.41 -0.51
C LYS A 96 -10.19 -8.82 -1.09
N SER A 97 -9.07 -9.46 -1.42
CA SER A 97 -9.08 -10.82 -1.99
C SER A 97 -9.64 -11.88 -1.02
N THR A 98 -9.69 -11.57 0.28
CA THR A 98 -10.12 -12.52 1.33
C THR A 98 -11.55 -12.33 1.81
N TRP A 99 -12.23 -11.30 1.32
CA TRP A 99 -13.66 -11.08 1.60
C TRP A 99 -14.56 -12.17 0.96
N ASP A 100 -13.98 -13.13 0.23
CA ASP A 100 -14.65 -14.36 -0.15
C ASP A 100 -14.71 -15.35 1.04
N PRO A 101 -15.90 -15.85 1.45
CA PRO A 101 -16.12 -16.56 2.72
C PRO A 101 -15.29 -17.83 2.98
N TRP A 102 -14.57 -18.35 1.98
CA TRP A 102 -13.87 -19.63 2.07
C TRP A 102 -12.45 -19.56 2.65
N CYS A 103 -11.82 -18.39 2.72
CA CYS A 103 -10.39 -18.28 3.07
C CYS A 103 -10.14 -17.84 4.53
N TRP A 104 -10.67 -18.59 5.51
CA TRP A 104 -10.58 -18.29 6.95
C TRP A 104 -9.14 -18.11 7.47
N ILE A 105 -8.14 -18.79 6.88
CA ILE A 105 -6.72 -18.67 7.30
C ILE A 105 -6.16 -17.28 7.00
N ILE A 106 -6.59 -16.64 5.91
CA ILE A 106 -6.11 -15.31 5.54
C ILE A 106 -6.85 -14.21 6.32
N ALA A 107 -8.13 -14.42 6.64
CA ALA A 107 -8.91 -13.54 7.51
C ALA A 107 -8.23 -13.30 8.89
N ILE A 108 -7.49 -14.30 9.43
CA ILE A 108 -6.69 -14.16 10.65
C ILE A 108 -5.54 -13.15 10.46
N ASN A 109 -4.79 -13.24 9.35
CA ASN A 109 -3.66 -12.33 9.06
C ASN A 109 -4.12 -10.89 8.82
N ILE A 110 -5.35 -10.71 8.36
CA ILE A 110 -5.98 -9.40 8.17
C ILE A 110 -6.43 -8.78 9.47
N PHE A 111 -6.97 -9.59 10.39
CA PHE A 111 -7.32 -9.13 11.72
C PHE A 111 -6.08 -8.59 12.44
N VAL A 112 -4.91 -9.21 12.20
CA VAL A 112 -3.60 -8.72 12.65
C VAL A 112 -3.27 -7.33 12.09
N TRP A 113 -3.70 -6.98 10.86
CA TRP A 113 -3.43 -5.65 10.28
C TRP A 113 -4.27 -4.54 10.90
N TYR A 114 -5.56 -4.76 11.13
CA TYR A 114 -6.40 -3.76 11.80
C TYR A 114 -5.96 -3.54 13.24
N LEU A 115 -5.50 -4.59 13.91
CA LEU A 115 -5.04 -4.51 15.30
C LEU A 115 -3.65 -3.87 15.44
N ASP A 116 -2.71 -4.17 14.53
CA ASP A 116 -1.33 -3.70 14.66
C ASP A 116 -0.95 -2.65 13.59
N ALA A 117 -0.98 -3.02 12.32
CA ALA A 117 -0.29 -2.26 11.27
C ALA A 117 -1.03 -1.00 10.79
N GLY A 118 -2.36 -1.00 10.78
CA GLY A 118 -3.16 0.15 10.33
C GLY A 118 -3.01 1.36 11.25
N PRO A 119 -3.26 1.22 12.56
CA PRO A 119 -3.01 2.28 13.53
C PRO A 119 -1.56 2.76 13.52
N ASP A 120 -0.58 1.85 13.43
CA ASP A 120 0.84 2.17 13.36
C ASP A 120 1.18 3.00 12.11
N THR A 121 0.63 2.64 10.94
CA THR A 121 0.85 3.37 9.68
C THR A 121 0.30 4.78 9.76
N VAL A 122 -0.93 4.93 10.29
CA VAL A 122 -1.56 6.24 10.51
C VAL A 122 -0.74 7.08 11.48
N ALA A 123 -0.29 6.49 12.59
CA ALA A 123 0.53 7.16 13.59
C ALA A 123 1.86 7.61 12.99
N SER A 124 2.57 6.75 12.27
CA SER A 124 3.81 7.11 11.57
C SER A 124 3.61 8.29 10.62
N LEU A 125 2.54 8.30 9.82
CA LEU A 125 2.25 9.41 8.93
C LEU A 125 1.92 10.69 9.70
N GLN A 126 1.06 10.62 10.72
CA GLN A 126 0.61 11.77 11.50
C GLN A 126 1.71 12.41 12.35
N TYR A 127 2.61 11.60 12.94
CA TYR A 127 3.65 12.09 13.84
C TYR A 127 5.02 12.22 13.15
N GLY A 128 5.31 11.39 12.15
CA GLY A 128 6.61 11.34 11.48
C GLY A 128 6.68 12.08 10.15
N ALA A 129 5.57 12.21 9.41
CA ALA A 129 5.54 12.85 8.08
C ALA A 129 4.70 14.13 8.04
N SER A 130 4.08 14.54 9.14
CA SER A 130 3.27 15.75 9.21
C SER A 130 4.13 17.01 9.21
N CYS A 131 3.71 17.99 8.42
CA CYS A 131 4.33 19.29 8.24
C CYS A 131 3.29 20.41 8.41
N PRO A 132 3.70 21.66 8.70
CA PRO A 132 2.78 22.77 8.96
C PRO A 132 1.71 22.98 7.87
N CYS A 133 2.04 22.68 6.61
CA CYS A 133 1.18 22.88 5.44
C CYS A 133 0.71 21.59 4.77
N GLY A 134 0.98 20.40 5.34
CA GLY A 134 0.64 19.12 4.71
C GLY A 134 1.50 17.95 5.19
N TYR A 135 1.94 17.11 4.27
CA TYR A 135 2.84 15.99 4.54
C TYR A 135 4.14 16.15 3.76
N CYS A 136 5.25 15.78 4.38
CA CYS A 136 6.58 15.90 3.81
C CYS A 136 7.22 14.53 3.59
N HIS A 137 8.14 14.48 2.63
CA HIS A 137 9.04 13.34 2.45
C HIS A 137 9.93 13.16 3.66
N THR A 138 10.25 11.91 3.98
CA THR A 138 11.28 11.60 5.00
C THR A 138 12.58 11.32 4.26
N TYR A 139 13.55 12.22 4.31
CA TYR A 139 14.85 12.06 3.65
C TYR A 139 15.65 10.88 4.21
N ASP A 140 15.54 10.63 5.51
CA ASP A 140 16.24 9.55 6.18
C ASP A 140 15.35 8.96 7.28
N VAL A 141 14.95 7.70 7.11
CA VAL A 141 14.07 6.98 8.05
C VAL A 141 14.71 6.66 9.41
N GLU A 142 16.04 6.68 9.52
CA GLU A 142 16.74 6.41 10.80
C GLU A 142 16.79 7.67 11.67
N THR A 143 16.92 8.84 11.03
CA THR A 143 17.00 10.14 11.70
C THR A 143 15.67 10.91 11.71
N HIS A 144 14.70 10.47 10.92
CA HIS A 144 13.42 11.14 10.67
C HIS A 144 13.55 12.59 10.19
N ASN A 145 14.62 12.88 9.44
CA ASN A 145 14.77 14.17 8.79
C ASN A 145 13.76 14.29 7.63
N GLN A 146 13.06 15.41 7.57
CA GLN A 146 12.04 15.68 6.56
C GLN A 146 12.59 16.56 5.43
N GLU A 147 12.04 16.40 4.24
CA GLU A 147 12.31 17.20 3.05
C GLU A 147 11.01 17.90 2.61
N ASP A 148 11.12 19.16 2.18
CA ASP A 148 9.97 20.00 1.78
C ASP A 148 9.47 19.64 0.38
N HIS A 149 9.00 18.40 0.25
CA HIS A 149 8.46 17.85 -0.97
C HIS A 149 7.30 16.92 -0.63
N MET A 150 6.20 17.06 -1.38
CA MET A 150 5.02 16.22 -1.26
C MET A 150 4.61 15.73 -2.64
N GLU A 151 4.57 14.43 -2.82
CA GLU A 151 4.21 13.83 -4.09
C GLU A 151 2.69 13.81 -4.29
N SER A 152 2.26 14.02 -5.53
CA SER A 152 0.83 14.06 -5.86
C SER A 152 0.13 12.70 -5.64
N PHE A 153 0.85 11.60 -5.84
CA PHE A 153 0.33 10.25 -5.61
C PHE A 153 0.02 9.98 -4.13
N PHE A 154 0.62 10.70 -3.17
CA PHE A 154 0.29 10.51 -1.75
C PHE A 154 -1.20 10.68 -1.48
N LEU A 155 -1.80 11.75 -2.02
CA LEU A 155 -3.23 12.03 -1.86
C LEU A 155 -4.08 11.09 -2.72
N ALA A 156 -3.64 10.79 -3.94
CA ALA A 156 -4.42 10.02 -4.90
C ALA A 156 -4.38 8.49 -4.62
N GLU A 157 -3.37 8.01 -3.92
CA GLU A 157 -3.08 6.59 -3.77
C GLU A 157 -2.96 6.21 -2.30
N THR A 158 -1.96 6.70 -1.58
CA THR A 158 -1.69 6.33 -0.18
C THR A 158 -2.92 6.61 0.70
N VAL A 159 -3.46 7.83 0.65
CA VAL A 159 -4.65 8.22 1.42
C VAL A 159 -5.91 7.49 0.94
N LYS A 160 -6.05 7.31 -0.39
CA LYS A 160 -7.20 6.61 -0.99
C LYS A 160 -7.26 5.15 -0.53
N TYR A 161 -6.16 4.41 -0.62
CA TYR A 161 -6.10 3.01 -0.21
C TYR A 161 -6.28 2.86 1.29
N LEU A 162 -5.72 3.76 2.09
CA LEU A 162 -5.93 3.78 3.53
C LEU A 162 -7.42 3.97 3.88
N TRP A 163 -8.11 4.88 3.18
CA TRP A 163 -9.55 5.08 3.36
C TRP A 163 -10.37 3.85 2.92
N LEU A 164 -10.09 3.30 1.73
CA LEU A 164 -10.77 2.11 1.22
C LEU A 164 -10.56 0.90 2.14
N LEU A 165 -9.38 0.77 2.72
CA LEU A 165 -9.04 -0.29 3.65
C LEU A 165 -9.86 -0.19 4.94
N PHE A 166 -9.96 1.00 5.54
CA PHE A 166 -10.78 1.21 6.73
C PHE A 166 -12.27 1.07 6.44
N ASP A 167 -12.74 1.54 5.29
CA ASP A 167 -14.14 1.37 4.87
C ASP A 167 -14.48 -0.11 4.67
N LEU A 168 -13.58 -0.89 4.07
CA LEU A 168 -13.72 -2.34 3.94
C LEU A 168 -13.67 -3.06 5.30
N ALA A 169 -12.93 -2.52 6.28
CA ALA A 169 -12.85 -3.10 7.63
C ALA A 169 -14.15 -2.96 8.42
N VAL A 170 -14.98 -1.97 8.12
CA VAL A 170 -16.32 -1.79 8.69
C VAL A 170 -17.32 -2.84 8.15
N GLY A 171 -16.97 -3.53 7.06
CA GLY A 171 -17.71 -4.67 6.53
C GLY A 171 -19.12 -4.32 6.05
N SER A 172 -20.16 -4.79 6.73
CA SER A 172 -21.56 -4.52 6.32
C SER A 172 -21.95 -3.03 6.32
N GLY A 173 -21.15 -2.18 6.96
CA GLY A 173 -21.29 -0.72 6.91
C GLY A 173 -20.37 -0.03 5.90
N ASN A 174 -19.68 -0.78 5.03
CA ASN A 174 -18.82 -0.24 3.98
C ASN A 174 -19.63 0.70 3.07
N LEU A 175 -19.19 1.96 3.01
CA LEU A 175 -19.87 3.04 2.29
C LEU A 175 -19.69 2.92 0.77
N VAL A 176 -18.54 2.42 0.32
CA VAL A 176 -18.22 2.31 -1.11
C VAL A 176 -19.11 1.31 -1.83
N GLU A 177 -19.34 0.15 -1.22
CA GLU A 177 -20.11 -0.95 -1.79
C GLU A 177 -21.60 -0.83 -1.50
N ASN A 178 -21.97 -0.43 -0.28
CA ASN A 178 -23.39 -0.39 0.12
C ASN A 178 -24.05 0.97 -0.12
N GLY A 179 -23.26 2.01 -0.37
CA GLY A 179 -23.72 3.39 -0.43
C GLY A 179 -24.20 3.93 0.93
N PRO A 180 -24.34 5.25 1.08
CA PRO A 180 -24.82 5.87 2.32
C PRO A 180 -26.33 5.61 2.58
N TYR A 181 -27.09 5.34 1.53
CA TYR A 181 -28.52 5.04 1.59
C TYR A 181 -28.94 4.22 0.37
N LYS A 182 -29.96 3.36 0.54
CA LYS A 182 -30.63 2.71 -0.57
C LYS A 182 -31.69 3.67 -1.10
N LEU A 183 -31.59 4.06 -2.38
CA LEU A 183 -32.66 4.79 -3.05
C LEU A 183 -33.89 3.87 -3.09
N VAL A 184 -34.96 4.30 -2.39
CA VAL A 184 -36.27 3.63 -2.36
C VAL A 184 -37.11 4.10 -3.53
#